data_AF-A0A0G3IQ44-F1
#
_entry.id   AF-A0A0G3IQ44-F1
#
_cell.length_a   1.000
_cell.length_b   1.000
_cell.length_c   1.000
_cell.angle_alpha   90.00
_cell.angle_beta   90.00
_cell.angle_gamma   90.00
#
_symmetry.space_group_name_H-M   'P 1'
#
loop_
_entity.id
_entity.type
_entity.pdbx_description
1 polymer ?
#
loop_
_entity_poly.entity_id
_entity_poly.type
_entity_poly.pdbx_seq_one_letter_code
_entity_poly.pdbx_strand_id
1 'polypeptide(L)'
;MTIRNTTVVRHTSPNPADVGPKLGWSGAIVEVIAGQVTGSIIRSIDTDRAVVDEAQIHIDTEQHDGYMADVVTDDPAVLRALSAVAATLADELGGAE
;
A
#
# COMPACT_ATOMS: atom_id res chain seq x y z
N MET A 1 12.13 -1.26 -23.85
CA MET A 1 11.06 -1.23 -22.83
C MET A 1 11.72 -1.58 -21.51
N THR A 2 12.08 -0.58 -20.71
CA THR A 2 12.78 -0.81 -19.44
C THR A 2 11.75 -1.13 -18.39
N ILE A 3 11.66 -2.41 -18.00
CA ILE A 3 10.93 -2.80 -16.81
C ILE A 3 11.70 -2.19 -15.64
N ARG A 4 11.12 -1.19 -14.95
CA ARG A 4 11.69 -0.69 -13.69
C ARG A 4 11.48 -1.80 -12.66
N ASN A 5 12.53 -2.17 -11.91
CA ASN A 5 12.44 -3.21 -10.88
C ASN A 5 11.33 -2.87 -9.88
N THR A 6 10.35 -3.75 -9.74
CA THR A 6 9.35 -3.67 -8.67
C THR A 6 9.95 -4.28 -7.42
N THR A 7 9.94 -3.52 -6.32
CA THR A 7 10.34 -4.03 -5.00
C THR A 7 9.08 -4.27 -4.19
N VAL A 8 8.98 -5.45 -3.56
CA VAL A 8 7.88 -5.79 -2.64
C VAL A 8 8.48 -6.04 -1.27
N VAL A 9 8.06 -5.26 -0.28
CA VAL A 9 8.41 -5.45 1.12
C VAL A 9 7.18 -5.97 1.85
N ARG A 10 7.39 -6.99 2.69
CA ARG A 10 6.35 -7.58 3.52
C ARG A 10 6.70 -7.38 4.98
N HIS A 11 5.72 -6.93 5.76
CA HIS A 11 5.84 -6.73 7.19
C HIS A 11 4.90 -7.68 7.91
N THR A 12 5.26 -8.03 9.15
CA THR A 12 4.44 -8.86 10.01
C THR A 12 3.65 -7.95 10.95
N SER A 13 2.31 -8.06 10.91
CA SER A 13 1.46 -7.45 11.93
C SER A 13 1.55 -8.25 13.24
N PRO A 14 1.33 -7.61 14.41
CA PRO A 14 1.12 -8.36 15.64
C PRO A 14 -0.12 -9.26 15.52
N ASN A 15 -0.19 -10.30 16.34
CA ASN A 15 -1.41 -11.09 16.48
C ASN A 15 -2.50 -10.18 17.10
N PRO A 16 -3.73 -10.14 16.54
CA PRO A 16 -4.83 -9.35 17.11
C PRO A 16 -5.11 -9.65 18.60
N ALA A 17 -4.83 -10.87 19.07
CA ALA A 17 -4.98 -11.23 20.48
C ALA A 17 -3.96 -10.53 21.41
N ASP A 18 -2.81 -10.14 20.87
CA ASP A 18 -1.70 -9.52 21.62
C ASP A 18 -1.79 -7.98 21.61
N VAL A 19 -2.71 -7.40 20.82
CA VAL A 19 -2.98 -5.97 20.81
C VAL A 19 -3.73 -5.59 22.10
N GLY A 20 -3.12 -4.68 22.88
CA GLY A 20 -3.57 -4.35 24.22
C GLY A 20 -5.00 -3.80 24.27
N PRO A 21 -5.81 -4.14 25.29
CA PRO A 21 -7.16 -3.60 25.40
C PRO A 21 -7.11 -2.08 25.51
N LYS A 22 -7.84 -1.38 24.63
CA LYS A 22 -7.88 0.09 24.45
C LYS A 22 -6.71 0.71 23.66
N LEU A 23 -5.81 -0.09 23.10
CA LEU A 23 -4.80 0.38 22.15
C LEU A 23 -5.07 -0.33 20.82
N GLY A 24 -5.31 0.44 19.75
CA GLY A 24 -5.32 -0.13 18.40
C GLY A 24 -3.89 -0.32 17.87
N TRP A 25 -3.76 -1.02 16.74
CA TRP A 25 -2.54 -1.06 15.95
C TRP A 25 -2.87 -0.70 14.50
N SER A 26 -2.01 0.06 13.84
CA SER A 26 -2.13 0.31 12.40
C SER A 26 -0.74 0.39 11.80
N GLY A 27 -0.53 -0.27 10.66
CA GLY A 27 0.75 -0.27 9.97
C GLY A 27 0.70 -0.98 8.62
N ALA A 28 1.66 -0.65 7.75
CA ALA A 28 1.82 -1.34 6.48
C ALA A 28 2.20 -2.81 6.71
N ILE A 29 1.54 -3.72 6.00
CA ILE A 29 1.85 -5.17 5.94
C ILE A 29 2.42 -5.59 4.58
N VAL A 30 2.13 -4.80 3.54
CA VAL A 30 2.75 -4.91 2.21
C VAL A 30 3.07 -3.51 1.73
N GLU A 31 4.26 -3.32 1.17
CA GLU A 31 4.68 -2.10 0.46
C GLU A 31 5.27 -2.50 -0.89
N VAL A 32 4.84 -1.84 -1.97
CA VAL A 32 5.24 -2.10 -3.35
C VAL A 32 5.78 -0.81 -3.93
N ILE A 33 7.04 -0.79 -4.35
CA ILE A 33 7.71 0.39 -4.91
C ILE A 33 8.06 0.10 -6.37
N ALA A 34 7.52 0.91 -7.28
CA ALA A 34 7.74 0.83 -8.72
C ALA A 34 8.09 2.20 -9.30
N GLY A 35 9.38 2.57 -9.23
CA GLY A 35 9.85 3.88 -9.66
C GLY A 35 9.31 4.98 -8.74
N GLN A 36 8.43 5.83 -9.26
CA GLN A 36 7.81 6.94 -8.52
C GLN A 36 6.46 6.56 -7.90
N VAL A 37 5.92 5.38 -8.21
CA VAL A 37 4.65 4.92 -7.65
C VAL A 37 4.93 3.95 -6.52
N THR A 38 4.37 4.23 -5.35
CA THR A 38 4.39 3.35 -4.18
C THR A 38 2.97 2.96 -3.83
N GLY A 39 2.73 1.71 -3.48
CA GLY A 39 1.45 1.25 -2.95
C GLY A 39 1.67 0.46 -1.67
N SER A 40 0.72 0.54 -0.74
CA SER A 40 0.80 -0.18 0.53
C SER A 40 -0.54 -0.74 0.94
N ILE A 41 -0.53 -1.92 1.55
CA ILE A 41 -1.68 -2.42 2.33
C ILE A 41 -1.40 -2.08 3.78
N ILE A 42 -2.25 -1.25 4.37
CA ILE A 42 -2.24 -0.91 5.78
C ILE A 42 -3.25 -1.84 6.47
N ARG A 43 -2.78 -2.57 7.47
CA ARG A 43 -3.66 -3.32 8.36
C ARG A 43 -3.90 -2.52 9.62
N SER A 44 -5.16 -2.42 10.01
CA SER A 44 -5.61 -1.86 11.27
C SER A 44 -6.25 -2.94 12.12
N ILE A 45 -5.82 -3.03 13.38
CA ILE A 45 -6.41 -3.87 14.42
C ILE A 45 -7.04 -2.92 15.43
N ASP A 46 -8.37 -2.89 15.49
CA ASP A 46 -9.10 -2.02 16.40
C ASP A 46 -9.07 -2.59 17.83
N THR A 47 -9.49 -1.77 18.80
CA THR A 47 -9.57 -2.06 20.22
C THR A 47 -10.51 -3.22 20.57
N ASP A 48 -11.44 -3.57 19.68
CA ASP A 48 -12.30 -4.76 19.77
C ASP A 48 -11.70 -6.00 19.07
N ARG A 49 -10.48 -5.87 18.53
CA ARG A 49 -9.72 -6.87 17.76
C ARG A 49 -10.25 -7.13 16.35
N ALA A 50 -11.14 -6.29 15.83
CA ALA A 50 -11.48 -6.31 14.42
C ALA A 50 -10.24 -5.98 13.57
N VAL A 51 -10.05 -6.73 12.48
CA VAL A 51 -8.97 -6.51 11.51
C VAL A 51 -9.56 -5.92 10.25
N VAL A 52 -8.99 -4.81 9.79
CA VAL A 52 -9.37 -4.14 8.55
C VAL A 52 -8.10 -3.87 7.74
N ASP A 53 -8.13 -4.22 6.45
CA ASP A 53 -7.05 -3.94 5.52
C ASP A 53 -7.49 -2.81 4.55
N GLU A 54 -6.63 -1.82 4.35
CA GLU A 54 -6.82 -0.68 3.46
C GLU A 54 -5.65 -0.58 2.47
N ALA A 55 -5.94 -0.46 1.18
CA ALA A 55 -4.93 -0.20 0.17
C ALA A 55 -4.78 1.31 -0.08
N GLN A 56 -3.55 1.80 -0.02
CA GLN A 56 -3.19 3.16 -0.36
C GLN A 56 -2.16 3.16 -1.49
N ILE A 57 -2.28 4.12 -2.41
CA ILE A 57 -1.31 4.32 -3.50
C ILE A 57 -0.87 5.78 -3.49
N HIS A 58 0.43 5.99 -3.57
CA HIS A 58 1.08 7.27 -3.63
C HIS A 58 1.92 7.38 -4.91
N ILE A 59 1.95 8.57 -5.50
CA ILE A 59 2.79 8.89 -6.65
C ILE A 59 3.70 10.05 -6.22
N ASP A 60 4.99 9.75 -6.09
CA ASP A 60 6.04 10.71 -5.80
C ASP A 60 6.28 11.58 -7.04
N THR A 61 5.57 12.71 -7.08
CA THR A 61 5.81 13.74 -8.08
C THR A 61 6.60 14.85 -7.41
N GLU A 62 7.71 15.26 -8.03
CA GLU A 62 8.51 16.42 -7.58
C GLU A 62 7.68 17.73 -7.48
N GLN A 63 6.45 17.73 -8.02
CA GLN A 63 5.55 18.87 -8.09
C GLN A 63 4.61 19.04 -6.88
N HIS A 64 4.50 18.06 -5.98
CA HIS A 64 3.53 18.16 -4.87
C HIS A 64 4.15 17.90 -3.50
N ASP A 65 4.25 19.00 -2.75
CA ASP A 65 4.67 19.09 -1.35
C ASP A 65 3.60 18.49 -0.42
N GLY A 66 3.44 17.16 -0.48
CA GLY A 66 2.67 16.39 0.51
C GLY A 66 1.14 16.35 0.34
N TYR A 67 0.59 16.66 -0.83
CA TYR A 67 -0.87 16.61 -1.04
C TYR A 67 -1.32 15.34 -1.80
N MET A 68 -2.11 14.49 -1.14
CA MET A 68 -2.81 13.32 -1.71
C MET A 68 -4.05 13.75 -2.54
N ALA A 69 -3.89 14.63 -3.53
CA ALA A 69 -4.96 14.88 -4.50
C ALA A 69 -5.04 13.74 -5.51
N ASP A 70 -6.20 13.62 -6.16
CA ASP A 70 -6.39 12.82 -7.38
C ASP A 70 -5.26 13.11 -8.37
N VAL A 71 -4.30 12.18 -8.46
CA VAL A 71 -3.15 12.33 -9.35
C VAL A 71 -3.62 12.05 -10.77
N VAL A 72 -3.80 13.12 -11.55
CA VAL A 72 -4.07 13.02 -12.98
C VAL A 72 -2.72 13.05 -13.71
N THR A 73 -2.38 11.98 -14.42
CA THR A 73 -1.14 11.86 -15.20
C THR A 73 -1.41 11.20 -16.55
N ASP A 74 -0.73 11.66 -17.59
CA ASP A 74 -0.70 11.06 -18.92
C ASP A 74 0.65 10.41 -19.25
N ASP A 75 1.61 10.41 -18.31
CA ASP A 75 2.93 9.81 -18.49
C ASP A 75 2.81 8.28 -18.65
N PRO A 76 3.16 7.71 -19.82
CA PRO A 76 3.04 6.27 -20.05
C PRO A 76 3.90 5.40 -19.13
N ALA A 77 4.98 5.92 -18.55
CA ALA A 77 5.81 5.20 -17.59
C ALA A 77 5.14 5.16 -16.21
N VAL A 78 4.56 6.27 -15.76
CA VAL A 78 3.80 6.33 -14.49
C VAL A 78 2.57 5.45 -14.57
N LEU A 79 1.82 5.49 -15.68
CA LEU A 79 0.65 4.63 -15.88
C LEU A 79 1.01 3.13 -15.81
N ARG A 80 2.13 2.71 -16.40
CA ARG A 80 2.60 1.31 -16.31
C ARG A 80 2.97 0.91 -14.88
N ALA A 81 3.66 1.79 -14.15
CA ALA A 81 4.02 1.53 -12.75
C ALA A 81 2.77 1.43 -11.87
N LEU A 82 1.82 2.34 -12.03
CA LEU A 82 0.53 2.33 -11.33
C LEU A 82 -0.24 1.04 -11.59
N SER A 83 -0.34 0.59 -12.85
CA SER A 83 -1.00 -0.68 -13.18
C SER A 83 -0.32 -1.88 -12.51
N ALA A 84 1.01 -1.91 -12.46
CA ALA A 84 1.74 -3.00 -11.80
C ALA A 84 1.49 -3.03 -10.29
N VAL A 85 1.59 -1.88 -9.62
CA VAL A 85 1.31 -1.74 -8.18
C VAL A 85 -0.14 -2.14 -7.87
N ALA A 86 -1.11 -1.61 -8.61
CA ALA A 86 -2.52 -1.91 -8.40
C ALA A 86 -2.83 -3.41 -8.59
N ALA A 87 -2.24 -4.05 -9.61
CA ALA A 87 -2.41 -5.48 -9.83
C ALA A 87 -1.85 -6.32 -8.67
N THR A 88 -0.65 -5.97 -8.16
CA THR A 88 -0.07 -6.65 -7.00
C THR A 88 -0.95 -6.48 -5.76
N LEU A 89 -1.38 -5.25 -5.43
CA LEU A 89 -2.21 -5.02 -4.25
C LEU A 89 -3.57 -5.75 -4.33
N ALA A 90 -4.17 -5.83 -5.53
CA ALA A 90 -5.41 -6.58 -5.72
C ALA A 90 -5.25 -8.08 -5.49
N ASP A 91 -4.12 -8.67 -5.93
CA ASP A 91 -3.80 -10.08 -5.69
C ASP A 91 -3.61 -10.37 -4.19
N GLU A 92 -2.88 -9.50 -3.49
CA GLU A 92 -2.67 -9.60 -2.05
C GLU A 92 -3.97 -9.52 -1.24
N LEU A 93 -4.90 -8.63 -1.62
CA LEU A 93 -6.21 -8.53 -0.98
C LEU A 93 -7.13 -9.70 -1.33
N GLY A 94 -7.04 -10.22 -2.56
CA GLY A 94 -7.85 -11.35 -3.03
C GLY A 94 -7.39 -12.70 -2.46
N GLY A 95 -6.12 -12.83 -2.08
CA GLY A 95 -5.56 -14.05 -1.48
C GLY A 95 -5.77 -14.18 0.03
N ALA A 96 -6.47 -13.23 0.68
CA ALA A 96 -6.67 -13.19 2.13
C ALA A 96 -7.87 -14.02 2.66
N GLU A 97 -8.37 -15.00 1.89
CA GLU A 97 -9.45 -15.93 2.30
C GLU A 97 -8.96 -17.08 3.21
#